data_AF-A0AAV1UAL6-F1
#
_entry.id   AF-A0AAV1UAL6-F1
#
_cell.length_a   1.000
_cell.length_b   1.000
_cell.length_c   1.000
_cell.angle_alpha   90.00
_cell.angle_beta   90.00
_cell.angle_gamma   90.00
#
_symmetry.space_group_name_H-M   'P 1'
#
loop_
_entity.id
_entity.type
_entity.pdbx_description
1 polymer ?
#
loop_
_entity_poly.entity_id
_entity_poly.type
_entity_poly.pdbx_seq_one_letter_code
_entity_poly.pdbx_strand_id
1 'polypeptide(L)'
;MDLMDRFDQILMRERDIPYTAVSPPSGMLWEWLVMPQGLSNAPATFNRCVTKLLRSVRDFAPSYFDDVFVHSRNMDGKTDVEVHRYHVRRVLTLLREHKFFANLN
;
A
#
# COMPACT_ATOMS: atom_id res chain seq x y z
N MET A 1 -5.50 1.77 -9.41
CA MET A 1 -5.47 2.74 -8.30
C MET A 1 -4.06 2.75 -7.76
N ASP A 2 -3.54 3.92 -7.41
CA ASP A 2 -2.16 4.08 -6.91
C ASP A 2 -2.20 4.25 -5.39
N LEU A 3 -1.29 3.59 -4.67
CA LEU A 3 -1.17 3.72 -3.22
C LEU A 3 -0.41 5.02 -2.87
N MET A 4 -1.06 5.92 -2.13
CA MET A 4 -0.46 7.21 -1.72
C MET A 4 0.82 7.01 -0.91
N ASP A 5 1.77 7.96 -0.93
CA ASP A 5 2.88 8.08 0.05
C ASP A 5 3.43 6.73 0.55
N ARG A 6 3.81 5.86 -0.41
CA ARG A 6 3.98 4.40 -0.25
C ARG A 6 4.70 4.00 1.03
N PHE A 7 5.80 4.67 1.33
CA PHE A 7 6.68 4.30 2.44
C PHE A 7 6.16 4.81 3.79
N ASP A 8 5.55 5.99 3.82
CA ASP A 8 5.05 6.62 5.04
C ASP A 8 3.84 5.88 5.64
N GLN A 9 3.24 4.95 4.90
CA GLN A 9 2.17 4.08 5.37
C GLN A 9 2.67 2.88 6.19
N ILE A 10 3.97 2.59 6.18
CA ILE A 10 4.55 1.42 6.87
C ILE A 10 5.32 1.88 8.09
N LEU A 11 4.89 1.42 9.26
CA LEU A 11 5.59 1.67 10.52
C LEU A 11 6.98 1.04 10.51
N MET A 12 7.96 1.81 10.99
CA MET A 12 9.26 1.28 11.34
C MET A 12 9.13 0.32 12.50
N ARG A 13 9.97 -0.71 12.50
CA ARG A 13 10.10 -1.59 13.66
C ARG A 13 10.76 -0.79 14.78
N GLU A 14 10.19 -0.80 15.98
CA GLU A 14 10.63 0.05 17.11
C GLU A 14 12.14 0.05 17.36
N ARG A 15 12.76 -1.14 17.41
CA ARG A 15 14.21 -1.28 17.62
C ARG A 15 15.09 -0.73 16.48
N ASP A 16 14.52 -0.54 15.29
CA ASP A 16 15.23 -0.08 14.10
C ASP A 16 15.04 1.44 13.90
N ILE A 17 14.14 2.09 14.66
CA ILE A 17 13.88 3.55 14.62
C ILE A 17 15.16 4.38 14.85
N PRO A 18 16.03 4.06 15.84
CA PRO A 18 17.23 4.86 16.08
C PRO A 18 18.21 4.88 14.90
N TYR A 19 18.16 3.89 14.00
CA TYR A 19 19.01 3.85 12.80
C TYR A 19 18.52 4.77 11.68
N THR A 20 17.33 5.36 11.83
CA THR A 20 16.77 6.32 10.88
C THR A 20 17.07 7.76 11.28
N ALA A 21 17.87 7.99 12.31
CA ALA A 21 18.12 9.31 12.84
C ALA A 21 18.77 10.25 11.79
N VAL A 22 18.21 11.44 11.63
CA VAL A 22 18.68 12.50 10.73
C VAL A 22 18.90 13.79 11.52
N SER A 23 19.94 14.54 11.15
CA SER A 23 20.26 15.84 11.75
C SER A 23 20.14 16.95 10.71
N PRO A 24 19.08 17.78 10.76
CA PRO A 24 18.97 18.98 9.95
C PRO A 24 20.00 20.04 10.37
N PRO A 25 20.23 21.10 9.58
CA PRO A 25 21.19 22.16 9.90
C PRO A 25 20.99 22.86 11.25
N SER A 26 19.82 22.73 11.88
CA SER A 26 19.56 23.19 13.24
C SER A 26 20.28 22.39 14.33
N GLY A 27 20.85 21.22 13.99
CA GLY A 27 21.55 20.33 14.92
C GLY A 27 20.66 19.43 15.77
N MET A 28 19.34 19.49 15.59
CA MET A 28 18.38 18.65 16.33
C MET A 28 18.27 17.27 15.69
N LEU A 29 18.32 16.20 16.49
CA LEU A 29 18.18 14.84 15.98
C LEU A 29 16.69 14.46 15.85
N TRP A 30 16.30 13.95 14.68
CA TRP A 30 14.95 13.45 14.40
C TRP A 30 15.02 12.01 13.92
N GLU A 31 14.03 11.20 14.29
CA GLU A 31 13.92 9.79 13.89
C GLU A 31 12.62 9.56 13.13
N TRP A 32 12.62 8.60 12.20
CA TRP A 32 11.45 8.25 11.42
C TRP A 32 10.66 7.11 12.09
N LEU A 33 9.38 7.37 12.39
CA LEU A 33 8.46 6.35 12.92
C LEU A 33 7.81 5.51 11.82
N VAL A 34 7.81 6.04 10.60
CA VAL A 34 7.36 5.38 9.37
C VAL A 34 8.56 5.20 8.45
N MET A 35 8.47 4.32 7.48
CA MET A 35 9.60 3.98 6.62
C MET A 35 10.00 5.18 5.76
N PRO A 36 11.19 5.78 5.95
CA PRO A 36 11.61 6.91 5.15
C PRO A 36 12.02 6.48 3.74
N GLN A 37 11.88 7.41 2.80
CA GLN A 37 12.47 7.27 1.47
C GLN A 37 14.01 7.19 1.59
N GLY A 38 14.62 6.39 0.71
CA GLY A 38 16.08 6.24 0.64
C GLY A 38 16.64 5.02 1.38
N LEU A 39 15.82 4.31 2.16
CA LEU A 39 16.23 2.98 2.66
C LEU A 39 16.33 1.99 1.50
N SER A 40 17.46 1.28 1.39
CA SER A 40 17.72 0.35 0.27
C SER A 40 16.65 -0.73 0.11
N ASN A 41 16.04 -1.16 1.23
CA ASN A 41 15.01 -2.20 1.26
C ASN A 41 13.57 -1.66 1.34
N ALA A 42 13.35 -0.34 1.27
CA ALA A 42 12.02 0.23 1.35
C ALA A 42 11.07 -0.28 0.24
N PRO A 43 11.47 -0.26 -1.05
CA PRO A 43 10.60 -0.77 -2.13
C PRO A 43 10.22 -2.24 -1.96
N ALA A 44 11.19 -3.09 -1.62
CA ALA A 44 10.96 -4.53 -1.43
C ALA A 44 10.02 -4.80 -0.23
N THR A 45 10.17 -4.03 0.85
CA THR A 45 9.34 -4.17 2.04
C THR A 45 7.90 -3.72 1.76
N PHE A 46 7.73 -2.59 1.04
CA PHE A 46 6.43 -2.10 0.61
C PHE A 46 5.71 -3.11 -0.28
N ASN A 47 6.37 -3.60 -1.33
CA ASN A 47 5.80 -4.59 -2.25
C ASN A 47 5.34 -5.86 -1.52
N ARG A 48 6.14 -6.36 -0.58
CA ARG A 48 5.77 -7.52 0.24
C ARG A 48 4.54 -7.25 1.10
N CYS A 49 4.42 -6.04 1.65
CA CYS A 49 3.29 -5.63 2.47
C CYS A 49 2.00 -5.57 1.63
N VAL A 50 2.01 -4.88 0.49
CA VAL A 50 0.88 -4.74 -0.42
C VAL A 50 0.46 -6.09 -1.02
N THR A 51 1.42 -6.91 -1.45
CA THR A 51 1.14 -8.26 -1.97
C THR A 51 0.48 -9.14 -0.92
N LYS A 52 0.91 -9.03 0.35
CA LYS A 52 0.31 -9.77 1.46
C LYS A 52 -1.10 -9.27 1.76
N LEU A 53 -1.29 -7.95 1.77
CA LEU A 53 -2.58 -7.31 2.00
C LEU A 53 -3.61 -7.79 0.97
N LEU A 54 -3.28 -7.72 -0.31
CA LEU A 54 -4.20 -8.04 -1.42
C LEU A 54 -4.34 -9.54 -1.70
N ARG A 55 -3.70 -10.42 -0.91
CA ARG A 55 -3.65 -11.85 -1.17
C ARG A 55 -5.04 -12.49 -1.33
N SER A 56 -6.03 -12.02 -0.57
CA SER A 56 -7.42 -12.53 -0.63
C SER A 56 -8.22 -12.07 -1.86
N VAL A 57 -7.73 -11.06 -2.57
CA VAL A 57 -8.37 -10.48 -3.77
C VAL A 57 -7.49 -10.58 -5.02
N ARG A 58 -6.35 -11.27 -4.92
CA ARG A 58 -5.31 -11.33 -5.96
C ARG A 58 -5.81 -11.80 -7.32
N ASP A 59 -6.82 -12.65 -7.35
CA ASP A 59 -7.36 -13.23 -8.58
C ASP A 59 -8.05 -12.19 -9.48
N PHE A 60 -8.46 -11.04 -8.92
CA PHE A 60 -9.05 -9.93 -9.66
C PHE A 60 -8.40 -8.57 -9.37
N ALA A 61 -7.52 -8.51 -8.39
CA ALA A 61 -6.82 -7.30 -7.94
C ALA A 61 -5.31 -7.53 -7.70
N PRO A 62 -4.53 -7.95 -8.72
CA PRO A 62 -3.07 -8.04 -8.57
C PRO A 62 -2.43 -6.66 -8.38
N SER A 63 -1.36 -6.61 -7.60
CA SER A 63 -0.51 -5.42 -7.44
C SER A 63 0.80 -5.55 -8.21
N TYR A 64 1.26 -4.45 -8.80
CA TYR A 64 2.61 -4.28 -9.32
C TYR A 64 3.21 -3.03 -8.70
N PHE A 65 4.23 -3.21 -7.86
CA PHE A 65 4.74 -2.15 -6.99
C PHE A 65 3.62 -1.46 -6.20
N ASP A 66 3.30 -0.25 -6.60
CA ASP A 66 2.30 0.69 -6.07
C ASP A 66 0.95 0.64 -6.75
N ASP A 67 0.91 0.12 -7.97
CA ASP A 67 -0.30 0.04 -8.74
C ASP A 67 -1.10 -1.20 -8.35
N VAL A 68 -2.36 -0.98 -7.99
CA VAL A 68 -3.35 -2.05 -7.85
C VAL A 68 -4.27 -2.04 -9.07
N PHE A 69 -4.21 -3.12 -9.84
CA PHE A 69 -5.02 -3.32 -11.05
C PHE A 69 -6.27 -4.09 -10.68
N VAL A 70 -7.45 -3.51 -10.87
CA VAL A 70 -8.72 -4.21 -10.67
C VAL A 70 -9.28 -4.60 -12.02
N HIS A 71 -9.34 -5.89 -12.32
CA HIS A 71 -9.99 -6.41 -13.52
C HIS A 71 -11.27 -7.14 -13.16
N SER A 72 -12.22 -7.16 -14.09
CA SER A 72 -13.55 -7.70 -13.85
C SER A 72 -14.12 -8.19 -15.16
N ARG A 73 -14.88 -9.28 -15.08
CA ARG A 73 -15.56 -9.89 -16.21
C ARG A 73 -16.94 -10.34 -15.76
N ASN A 74 -17.91 -10.28 -16.67
CA ASN A 74 -19.27 -10.71 -16.47
C ASN A 74 -19.32 -12.13 -15.91
N MET A 75 -20.08 -12.29 -14.83
CA MET A 75 -20.28 -13.56 -14.13
C MET A 75 -21.68 -13.54 -13.51
N ASP A 76 -22.30 -14.71 -13.39
CA ASP A 76 -23.57 -14.91 -12.67
C ASP A 76 -24.71 -13.98 -13.13
N GLY A 77 -24.79 -13.71 -14.44
CA GLY A 77 -25.82 -12.84 -15.03
C GLY A 77 -25.64 -11.34 -14.75
N LYS A 78 -24.53 -10.93 -14.14
CA LYS A 78 -24.18 -9.52 -13.91
C LYS A 78 -23.35 -8.95 -15.06
N THR A 79 -23.55 -7.67 -15.33
CA THR A 79 -22.72 -6.90 -16.27
C THR A 79 -21.29 -6.73 -15.75
N ASP A 80 -20.34 -6.47 -16.66
CA ASP A 80 -18.94 -6.19 -16.28
C ASP A 80 -18.85 -5.04 -15.26
N VAL A 81 -19.70 -4.01 -15.41
CA VAL A 81 -19.73 -2.83 -14.53
C VAL A 81 -20.19 -3.19 -13.10
N GLU A 82 -21.18 -4.07 -12.95
CA GLU A 82 -21.67 -4.51 -11.64
C GLU A 82 -20.62 -5.34 -10.90
N VAL A 83 -19.97 -6.27 -11.61
CA VAL A 83 -18.87 -7.07 -11.06
C VAL A 83 -17.70 -6.16 -10.68
N HIS A 84 -17.35 -5.19 -11.55
CA HIS A 84 -16.27 -4.25 -11.29
C HIS A 84 -16.52 -3.39 -10.06
N ARG A 85 -17.74 -2.86 -9.90
CA ARG A 85 -18.12 -2.10 -8.70
C ARG A 85 -17.99 -2.93 -7.43
N TYR A 86 -18.33 -4.22 -7.49
CA TYR A 86 -18.15 -5.14 -6.36
C TYR A 86 -16.65 -5.38 -6.06
N HIS A 87 -15.82 -5.67 -7.06
CA HIS A 87 -14.39 -5.87 -6.89
C HIS A 87 -13.68 -4.63 -6.31
N VAL A 88 -13.95 -3.44 -6.86
CA VAL A 88 -13.40 -2.18 -6.35
C VAL A 88 -13.80 -1.97 -4.89
N ARG A 89 -15.07 -2.21 -4.53
CA ARG A 89 -15.51 -2.13 -3.13
C ARG A 89 -14.76 -3.09 -2.21
N ARG A 90 -14.52 -4.33 -2.64
CA ARG A 90 -13.74 -5.30 -1.87
C ARG A 90 -12.31 -4.84 -1.63
N VAL A 91 -11.64 -4.31 -2.66
CA VAL A 91 -10.28 -3.75 -2.55
C VAL A 91 -10.26 -2.55 -1.60
N LEU A 92 -11.15 -1.58 -1.77
CA LEU A 92 -11.20 -0.38 -0.92
C LEU A 92 -11.53 -0.71 0.54
N THR A 93 -12.39 -1.71 0.78
CA THR A 93 -12.70 -2.18 2.15
C THR A 93 -11.45 -2.75 2.81
N LEU A 94 -10.71 -3.60 2.08
CA LEU A 94 -9.48 -4.23 2.57
C LEU A 94 -8.38 -3.18 2.86
N LEU A 95 -8.21 -2.21 1.97
CA LEU A 95 -7.30 -1.08 2.19
C LEU A 95 -7.68 -0.31 3.47
N ARG A 96 -8.97 0.00 3.63
CA ARG A 96 -9.49 0.72 4.81
C ARG A 96 -9.27 -0.05 6.12
N GLU A 97 -9.52 -1.37 6.13
CA GLU A 97 -9.32 -2.23 7.31
C GLU A 97 -7.86 -2.22 7.79
N HIS A 98 -6.93 -2.15 6.84
CA HIS A 98 -5.49 -2.12 7.12
C HIS A 98 -4.89 -0.71 7.14
N LYS A 99 -5.72 0.34 7.08
CA LYS A 99 -5.32 1.75 7.07
C LYS A 99 -4.34 2.09 5.94
N PHE A 100 -4.50 1.42 4.79
CA PHE A 100 -3.82 1.81 3.56
C PHE A 100 -4.67 2.82 2.79
N PHE A 101 -4.01 3.88 2.30
CA PHE A 101 -4.61 4.95 1.53
C PHE A 101 -4.18 4.87 0.07
N ALA A 102 -5.12 5.16 -0.82
CA ALA A 102 -4.94 5.11 -2.27
C ALA A 102 -5.51 6.36 -2.92
N ASN A 103 -4.84 6.83 -3.97
CA ASN A 103 -5.37 7.83 -4.89
C ASN A 103 -6.22 7.16 -5.97
N LEU A 104 -7.42 7.71 -6.14
CA LEU A 104 -8.31 7.44 -7.24
C LEU A 104 -8.08 8.52 -8.30
N ASN A 105 -6.99 8.37 -9.06
CA ASN A 105 -6.76 9.16 -10.26
C ASN A 105 -7.69 8.69 -11.39
#